data_AF-A0A9N9MCC3-F1
#
_entry.id   AF-A0A9N9MCC3-F1
#
_cell.length_a   1.000
_cell.length_b   1.000
_cell.length_c   1.000
_cell.angle_alpha   90.00
_cell.angle_beta   90.00
_cell.angle_gamma   90.00
#
_symmetry.space_group_name_H-M   'P 1'
#
loop_
_entity.id
_entity.type
_entity.pdbx_description
1 polymer ?
#
loop_
_entity_poly.entity_id
_entity_poly.type
_entity_poly.pdbx_seq_one_letter_code
_entity_poly.pdbx_strand_id
1 'polypeptide(L)' 'MCSPSPGSWGWTKQNEMWEPVWSKLASTWTACRELEKCGCKSGCDSQCCSCRRIGLPCTLQCKCNDACLNKSENHEDPSE' A
#
# COMPACT_ATOMS: atom_id res chain seq x y z
N MET A 1 -13.40 -4.64 -38.39
CA MET A 1 -12.90 -5.17 -37.09
C MET A 1 -14.05 -5.10 -36.09
N CYS A 2 -14.40 -6.21 -35.44
CA CYS A 2 -15.51 -6.25 -34.47
C CYS A 2 -14.94 -6.08 -33.06
N SER A 3 -15.56 -5.23 -32.23
CA SER A 3 -15.15 -5.06 -30.84
C SER A 3 -15.43 -6.34 -30.05
N PRO A 4 -14.54 -6.74 -29.12
CA PRO A 4 -14.76 -7.93 -28.31
C PRO A 4 -15.96 -7.74 -27.37
N SER A 5 -16.56 -8.85 -26.95
CA SER A 5 -17.73 -8.80 -26.07
C SER A 5 -17.37 -8.24 -24.69
N PRO A 6 -18.28 -7.51 -24.02
CA PRO A 6 -18.04 -6.95 -22.68
C PRO A 6 -17.60 -8.00 -21.65
N GLY A 7 -18.04 -9.25 -21.80
CA GLY A 7 -17.66 -10.37 -20.92
C GLY A 7 -16.16 -10.65 -20.85
N SER A 8 -15.40 -10.24 -21.86
CA SER A 8 -13.94 -10.35 -21.86
C SER A 8 -13.22 -9.26 -21.07
N TRP A 9 -13.94 -8.21 -20.62
CA TRP A 9 -13.38 -7.01 -19.99
C TRP A 9 -13.90 -6.79 -18.56
N GLY A 10 -14.10 -7.88 -17.81
CA GLY A 10 -14.49 -7.78 -16.41
C GLY A 10 -15.96 -7.42 -16.19
N TRP A 11 -16.83 -7.74 -17.16
CA TRP A 11 -18.27 -7.67 -17.00
C TRP A 11 -18.86 -9.08 -16.97
N THR A 12 -19.95 -9.25 -16.23
CA THR A 12 -20.76 -10.47 -16.22
C THR A 12 -22.21 -10.12 -16.57
N LYS A 13 -22.94 -11.06 -17.17
CA LYS A 13 -24.34 -10.83 -17.57
C LYS A 13 -25.25 -11.52 -16.56
N GLN A 14 -26.05 -10.76 -15.83
CA GLN A 14 -27.06 -11.25 -14.88
C GLN A 14 -28.43 -10.69 -15.28
N ASN A 15 -29.45 -11.55 -15.39
CA ASN A 15 -30.81 -11.14 -15.78
C ASN A 15 -30.85 -10.23 -17.02
N GLU A 16 -30.08 -10.59 -18.04
CA GLU A 16 -29.88 -9.84 -19.28
C GLU A 16 -29.19 -8.46 -19.15
N MET A 17 -28.83 -8.04 -17.94
CA MET A 17 -28.10 -6.82 -17.64
C MET A 17 -26.60 -7.09 -17.49
N TRP A 18 -25.76 -6.18 -17.99
CA TRP A 18 -24.32 -6.25 -17.74
C TRP A 18 -23.98 -5.60 -16.42
N GLU A 19 -23.21 -6.32 -15.60
CA GLU A 19 -22.73 -5.85 -14.31
C GLU A 19 -21.20 -5.97 -14.25
N PRO A 20 -20.52 -5.02 -13.58
CA PRO A 20 -19.10 -5.13 -13.36
C PRO A 20 -18.81 -6.30 -12.43
N VAL A 21 -17.78 -7.08 -12.76
CA VAL A 21 -17.24 -8.09 -11.85
C VAL A 21 -16.45 -7.38 -10.76
N TRP A 22 -17.02 -7.33 -9.56
CA TRP A 22 -16.34 -6.74 -8.41
C TRP A 22 -15.20 -7.63 -7.93
N SER A 23 -14.04 -7.01 -7.69
CA SER A 23 -12.91 -7.69 -7.06
C SER A 23 -13.23 -8.04 -5.62
N LYS A 24 -12.92 -9.28 -5.22
CA LYS A 24 -12.93 -9.72 -3.82
C LYS A 24 -11.61 -9.41 -3.10
N LEU A 25 -10.64 -8.84 -3.82
CA LEU A 25 -9.35 -8.49 -3.24
C LEU A 25 -9.53 -7.34 -2.26
N ALA A 26 -8.75 -7.39 -1.18
CA ALA A 26 -8.62 -6.27 -0.27
C ALA A 26 -8.13 -5.03 -1.03
N SER A 27 -8.50 -3.84 -0.53
CA SER A 27 -7.96 -2.60 -1.08
C SER A 27 -6.43 -2.63 -1.04
N THR A 28 -5.79 -1.96 -1.99
CA THR A 28 -4.31 -1.87 -2.05
C THR A 28 -3.71 -1.40 -0.73
N TRP A 29 -4.38 -0.46 -0.05
CA TRP A 29 -4.03 -0.03 1.30
C TRP A 29 -3.94 -1.18 2.31
N THR A 30 -4.93 -2.07 2.29
CA THR A 30 -5.02 -3.17 3.26
C THR A 30 -4.07 -4.31 2.90
N ALA A 31 -3.93 -4.58 1.60
CA ALA A 31 -3.08 -5.65 1.08
C ALA A 31 -1.58 -5.32 1.14
N CYS A 32 -1.20 -4.04 1.03
CA CYS A 32 0.19 -3.61 0.89
C CYS A 32 0.59 -2.56 1.95
N ARG A 33 0.27 -2.82 3.22
CA ARG A 33 0.55 -1.88 4.33
C ARG A 33 2.04 -1.57 4.48
N GLU A 34 2.91 -2.48 4.06
CA GLU A 34 4.37 -2.31 4.02
C GLU A 34 4.84 -1.17 3.08
N LEU A 35 3.98 -0.72 2.16
CA LEU A 35 4.26 0.42 1.29
C LEU A 35 3.94 1.78 1.95
N GLU A 36 3.44 1.79 3.19
CA GLU A 36 3.11 3.03 3.89
C GLU A 36 4.34 3.90 4.13
N LYS A 37 4.20 5.20 3.86
CA LYS A 37 5.26 6.20 4.04
C LYS A 37 4.75 7.34 4.91
N CYS A 38 5.42 7.60 6.02
CA CYS A 38 5.05 8.75 6.85
C CYS A 38 5.51 10.07 6.21
N GLY A 39 4.76 11.14 6.48
CA GLY A 39 5.14 12.52 6.13
C GLY A 39 6.04 13.21 7.16
N CYS A 40 6.57 12.48 8.14
CA CYS A 40 7.41 13.05 9.19
C CYS A 40 8.75 13.52 8.64
N LYS A 41 9.27 14.63 9.21
CA LYS A 41 10.63 15.10 8.95
C LYS A 41 11.65 14.49 9.93
N SER A 42 11.23 14.24 11.16
CA SER A 42 12.02 13.64 12.25
C SER A 42 11.09 13.16 13.38
N GLY A 43 11.66 12.57 14.45
CA GLY A 43 10.92 12.21 15.67
C GLY A 43 10.28 10.84 15.58
N CYS A 44 9.23 10.65 14.79
CA CYS A 44 8.51 9.37 14.60
C CYS A 44 8.19 8.52 15.86
N ASP A 45 8.23 9.11 17.05
CA ASP A 45 7.96 8.49 18.36
C ASP A 45 6.48 8.53 18.74
N SER A 46 5.72 9.43 18.12
CA SER A 46 4.28 9.64 18.35
C SER A 46 3.39 9.01 17.29
N GLN A 47 2.09 8.96 17.59
CA GLN A 47 1.03 8.50 16.68
C GLN A 47 0.80 9.44 15.48
N CYS A 48 1.48 10.60 15.42
CA CYS A 48 1.52 11.45 14.24
C CYS A 48 2.29 10.82 13.08
N CYS A 49 3.20 9.86 13.36
CA CYS A 49 3.82 9.03 12.34
C CYS A 49 2.83 7.94 11.90
N SER A 50 2.43 7.96 10.64
CA SER A 50 1.48 6.98 10.10
C SER A 50 2.03 5.55 10.16
N CYS A 51 3.32 5.34 9.89
CA CYS A 51 3.99 4.04 10.04
C CYS A 51 3.83 3.49 11.47
N ARG A 52 4.19 4.29 12.48
CA ARG A 52 4.02 3.91 13.90
C ARG A 52 2.55 3.64 14.25
N ARG A 53 1.64 4.48 13.75
CA ARG A 53 0.20 4.34 13.99
C ARG A 53 -0.38 3.03 13.45
N ILE A 54 0.17 2.51 12.35
CA ILE A 54 -0.21 1.20 11.80
C ILE A 54 0.66 0.06 12.34
N GLY A 55 1.56 0.33 13.29
CA GLY A 55 2.43 -0.66 13.92
C GLY A 55 3.59 -1.14 13.05
N LEU A 56 4.00 -0.37 12.05
CA LEU A 56 5.13 -0.69 11.18
C LEU A 56 6.33 0.25 11.42
N PRO A 57 7.57 -0.26 11.30
CA PRO A 57 8.75 0.59 11.26
C PRO A 57 8.74 1.46 10.00
N CYS A 58 9.28 2.67 10.10
CA CYS A 58 9.63 3.49 8.95
C CYS A 58 10.68 2.76 8.11
N THR A 59 10.45 2.70 6.80
CA THR A 59 11.39 2.13 5.82
C THR A 59 12.20 3.24 5.14
N LEU A 60 13.16 2.86 4.29
CA LEU A 60 13.94 3.80 3.45
C LEU A 60 13.07 4.68 2.54
N GLN A 61 11.81 4.32 2.35
CA GLN A 61 10.85 5.10 1.58
C GLN A 61 10.33 6.33 2.34
N CYS A 62 10.49 6.38 3.66
CA CYS A 62 10.15 7.53 4.49
C CYS A 62 11.21 8.64 4.39
N LYS A 63 10.79 9.89 4.56
CA LYS A 63 11.70 11.05 4.51
C LYS A 63 12.35 11.40 5.86
N CYS A 64 12.01 10.69 6.93
CA CYS A 64 12.44 11.00 8.30
C CYS A 64 13.83 10.47 8.68
N ASN A 65 14.58 9.90 7.73
CA ASN A 65 15.73 9.00 7.91
C ASN A 65 16.70 9.36 9.03
N ASP A 66 17.25 10.57 9.07
CA ASP A 66 18.39 10.89 9.95
C ASP A 66 18.02 10.91 11.44
N ALA A 67 16.82 11.38 11.78
CA ALA A 67 16.34 11.54 13.15
C ALA A 67 15.03 10.77 13.41
N CYS A 68 14.83 9.65 12.73
CA CYS A 68 13.67 8.77 12.93
C CYS A 68 13.85 7.86 14.15
N LEU A 69 12.90 7.87 15.09
CA LEU A 69 12.87 6.97 16.25
C LEU A 69 11.97 5.73 16.04
N ASN A 70 11.53 5.48 14.80
CA ASN A 70 10.70 4.33 14.42
C ASN A 70 11.37 3.51 13.32
N LYS A 71 12.63 3.12 13.51
CA LYS A 71 13.39 2.31 12.54
C LYS A 71 13.20 0.82 12.81
N SER A 72 13.39 -0.04 11.81
CA SER A 72 13.52 -1.49 12.02
C SER A 72 14.91 -1.81 12.57
N GLU A 73 15.02 -2.74 13.52
CA GLU A 73 16.29 -3.07 14.19
C GLU A 73 17.32 -3.82 13.29
N ASN A 74 16.97 -4.17 12.05
CA ASN A 74 17.82 -4.94 11.14
C ASN A 74 17.93 -4.30 9.75
N HIS A 75 18.73 -3.24 9.61
CA HIS A 75 19.24 -2.84 8.31
C HIS A 75 20.78 -2.88 8.36
N GLU A 76 21.32 -4.10 8.48
CA GLU A 76 22.72 -4.33 8.10
C GLU A 76 22.81 -4.07 6.60
N ASP A 77 23.43 -2.95 6.27
CA ASP A 77 23.81 -2.55 4.93
C ASP A 77 24.86 -3.56 4.42
N PRO A 78 24.59 -4.33 3.33
CA PRO A 78 25.65 -5.06 2.67
C PRO A 78 26.55 -4.03 2.01
N SER A 79 27.66 -3.73 2.69
CA SER A 79 28.73 -2.88 2.18
C SER A 79 29.24 -3.44 0.85
N GLU A 80 29.13 -2.67 -0.23
CA GLU A 80 29.96 -2.83 -1.44
C GLU A 80 31.31 -2.14 -1.27
#